data_AF-A0A8B3NKS9-F1
#
_entry.id   AF-A0A8B3NKS9-F1
#
_cell.length_a   1.000
_cell.length_b   1.000
_cell.length_c   1.000
_cell.angle_alpha   90.00
_cell.angle_beta   90.00
_cell.angle_gamma   90.00
#
_symmetry.space_group_name_H-M   'P 1'
#
loop_
_entity.id
_entity.type
_entity.pdbx_description
1 polymer ?
#
loop_
_entity_poly.entity_id
_entity_poly.type
_entity_poly.pdbx_seq_one_letter_code
_entity_poly.pdbx_strand_id
1 'polypeptide(L)'
;LNPSASVSDWVVNTVSTLGSGWCPPGLISVGIGGSAEKAMLLAKEAMNEPIDMAELIARAASSPEEELRIELYERINALGIGAQGLGGLTTVV
;
A
#
# COMPACT_ATOMS: atom_id res chain seq x y z
N LEU A 1 -6.14 -3.98 -15.26
CA LEU A 1 -5.23 -5.12 -14.98
C LEU A 1 -5.73 -6.33 -15.77
N ASN A 2 -4.82 -7.13 -16.33
CA ASN A 2 -5.22 -8.42 -16.89
C ASN A 2 -5.71 -9.33 -15.75
N PRO A 3 -6.66 -10.26 -15.98
CA PRO A 3 -7.24 -11.08 -14.92
C PRO A 3 -6.22 -11.92 -14.12
N SER A 4 -5.08 -12.24 -14.73
CA SER A 4 -3.98 -12.99 -14.11
C SER A 4 -2.90 -12.11 -13.50
N ALA A 5 -3.03 -10.78 -13.57
CA ALA A 5 -2.01 -9.87 -13.06
C ALA A 5 -2.09 -9.78 -11.53
N SER A 6 -0.93 -9.80 -10.88
CA SER A 6 -0.83 -9.56 -9.44
C SER A 6 -1.15 -8.10 -9.12
N VAL A 7 -2.12 -7.89 -8.24
CA VAL A 7 -2.43 -6.56 -7.71
C VAL A 7 -1.24 -6.01 -6.95
N SER A 8 -0.59 -6.86 -6.14
CA SER A 8 0.58 -6.46 -5.35
C SER A 8 1.72 -5.95 -6.23
N ASP A 9 2.04 -6.64 -7.32
CA ASP A 9 3.09 -6.21 -8.26
C ASP A 9 2.74 -4.88 -8.92
N TRP A 10 1.47 -4.68 -9.28
CA TRP A 10 1.03 -3.42 -9.85
C TRP A 10 1.18 -2.26 -8.86
N VAL A 11 0.81 -2.45 -7.59
CA VAL A 11 0.96 -1.41 -6.55
C VAL A 11 2.43 -1.08 -6.33
N VAL A 12 3.28 -2.09 -6.10
CA VAL A 12 4.71 -1.89 -5.83
C VAL A 12 5.42 -1.19 -6.99
N ASN A 13 5.13 -1.60 -8.23
CA ASN A 13 5.69 -0.94 -9.42
C ASN A 13 5.20 0.51 -9.56
N THR A 14 3.93 0.77 -9.24
CA THR A 14 3.37 2.13 -9.26
C THR A 14 4.07 3.01 -8.23
N VAL A 15 4.22 2.54 -6.98
CA VAL A 15 4.91 3.30 -5.93
C VAL A 15 6.37 3.55 -6.26
N SER A 16 7.07 2.54 -6.81
CA SER A 16 8.45 2.70 -7.28
C SER A 16 8.56 3.80 -8.34
N THR A 17 7.59 3.89 -9.25
CA THR A 17 7.56 4.94 -10.30
C THR A 17 7.28 6.33 -9.73
N LEU A 18 6.43 6.44 -8.71
CA LEU A 18 6.14 7.72 -8.03
C LEU A 18 7.33 8.27 -7.26
N GLY A 19 8.23 7.40 -6.79
CA GLY A 19 9.37 7.78 -5.96
C GLY A 19 8.93 8.60 -4.75
N SER A 20 9.52 9.79 -4.57
CA SER A 20 9.18 10.71 -3.48
C SER A 20 8.17 11.80 -3.85
N GLY A 21 7.58 11.78 -5.05
CA GLY A 21 6.70 12.84 -5.56
C GLY A 21 5.39 13.07 -4.79
N TRP A 22 5.09 12.20 -3.83
CA TRP A 22 3.90 12.25 -2.98
C TRP A 22 4.23 12.49 -1.50
N CYS A 23 5.48 12.87 -1.19
CA CYS A 23 5.97 13.21 0.15
C CYS A 23 5.89 12.06 1.20
N PRO A 24 6.50 10.88 0.95
CA PRO A 24 6.61 9.83 1.98
C PRO A 24 7.34 10.34 3.25
N PRO A 25 7.13 9.71 4.43
CA PRO A 25 6.28 8.56 4.67
C PRO A 25 4.80 8.93 4.73
N GLY A 26 3.93 8.04 4.22
CA GLY A 26 2.50 8.29 4.27
C GLY A 26 1.66 7.04 4.05
N LEU A 27 0.34 7.27 3.98
CA LEU A 27 -0.66 6.22 3.84
C LEU A 27 -0.92 5.92 2.37
N ILE A 28 -1.01 4.65 2.03
CA ILE A 28 -1.48 4.19 0.72
C ILE A 28 -2.72 3.34 0.92
N SER A 29 -3.81 3.75 0.27
CA SER A 29 -5.07 3.01 0.21
C SER A 29 -5.31 2.50 -1.21
N VAL A 30 -5.81 1.27 -1.34
CA VAL A 30 -6.04 0.63 -2.64
C VAL A 30 -7.49 0.14 -2.70
N GLY A 31 -8.26 0.69 -3.64
CA GLY A 31 -9.61 0.23 -3.91
C GLY A 31 -9.64 -0.78 -5.05
N ILE A 32 -10.23 -1.96 -4.83
CA ILE A 32 -10.26 -3.07 -5.80
C ILE A 32 -11.72 -3.41 -6.13
N GLY A 33 -12.07 -3.37 -7.42
CA GLY A 33 -13.38 -3.74 -7.93
C GLY A 33 -14.30 -2.56 -8.27
N GLY A 34 -15.46 -2.86 -8.84
CA GLY A 34 -16.43 -1.86 -9.32
C GLY A 34 -15.97 -1.11 -10.59
N SER A 35 -16.59 0.05 -10.84
CA SER A 35 -16.10 1.00 -11.86
C SER A 35 -14.86 1.75 -11.36
N ALA A 36 -14.19 2.50 -12.24
CA ALA A 36 -13.06 3.32 -11.85
C ALA A 36 -13.43 4.33 -10.74
N GLU A 37 -14.59 4.95 -10.84
CA GLU A 37 -15.11 5.89 -9.84
C GLU A 37 -15.38 5.19 -8.51
N LYS A 38 -15.96 3.98 -8.56
CA LYS A 38 -16.22 3.21 -7.34
C LYS A 38 -14.92 2.76 -6.66
N ALA A 39 -13.93 2.31 -7.42
CA ALA A 39 -12.62 1.93 -6.89
C ALA A 39 -11.93 3.12 -6.20
N MET A 40 -11.96 4.31 -6.82
CA MET A 40 -11.43 5.53 -6.21
C MET A 40 -12.17 5.94 -4.95
N LEU A 41 -13.50 5.79 -4.93
CA LEU A 41 -14.31 6.04 -3.73
C LEU A 41 -13.92 5.08 -2.61
N LEU A 42 -13.79 3.77 -2.89
CA LEU A 42 -13.37 2.77 -1.90
C LEU A 42 -11.99 3.08 -1.33
N ALA A 43 -11.01 3.43 -2.19
CA ALA A 43 -9.69 3.85 -1.72
C ALA A 43 -9.78 5.07 -0.80
N LYS A 44 -10.59 6.07 -1.18
CA LYS A 44 -10.79 7.28 -0.38
C LYS A 44 -11.45 6.99 0.96
N GLU A 45 -12.41 6.07 1.00
CA GLU A 45 -13.08 5.62 2.23
C GLU A 45 -12.09 4.90 3.16
N ALA A 46 -11.29 3.98 2.63
CA ALA A 46 -10.29 3.21 3.39
C ALA A 46 -9.22 4.10 4.07
N MET A 47 -8.93 5.29 3.55
CA MET A 47 -8.01 6.23 4.22
C MET A 47 -8.50 6.73 5.58
N ASN A 48 -9.77 6.54 5.92
CA ASN A 48 -10.32 6.93 7.22
C ASN A 48 -10.22 5.81 8.27
N GLU A 49 -9.71 4.63 7.89
CA GLU A 49 -9.51 3.52 8.81
C GLU A 49 -8.33 3.80 9.77
N PRO A 50 -8.29 3.15 10.95
CA PRO A 50 -7.17 3.25 11.87
C PRO A 50 -5.85 2.80 11.23
N ILE A 51 -4.76 3.48 11.59
CA ILE A 51 -3.40 3.07 11.22
C ILE A 51 -2.96 1.97 12.20
N ASP A 52 -3.06 0.70 11.77
CA ASP A 52 -2.91 -0.48 12.63
C ASP A 52 -1.86 -1.49 12.15
N MET A 53 -1.00 -1.12 11.18
CA MET A 53 -0.02 -2.06 10.58
C MET A 53 0.90 -2.73 11.61
N ALA A 54 1.32 -2.00 12.66
CA ALA A 54 2.16 -2.57 13.71
C ALA A 54 1.41 -3.66 14.51
N GLU A 55 0.13 -3.43 14.81
CA GLU A 55 -0.73 -4.41 15.49
C GLU A 55 -1.02 -5.61 14.59
N LEU A 56 -1.32 -5.35 13.31
CA LEU A 56 -1.55 -6.37 12.30
C LEU A 56 -0.35 -7.31 12.13
N ILE A 57 0.87 -6.76 12.02
CA ILE A 57 2.10 -7.56 11.93
C ILE A 57 2.30 -8.38 13.20
N ALA A 58 2.09 -7.78 14.38
CA ALA A 58 2.28 -8.47 15.65
C ALA A 58 1.32 -9.65 15.85
N ARG A 59 0.06 -9.51 15.41
CA ARG A 59 -0.96 -10.57 15.52
C ARG A 59 -0.98 -11.56 14.35
N ALA A 60 -0.24 -11.27 13.29
CA ALA A 60 -0.28 -11.93 11.98
C ALA A 60 -1.63 -11.82 11.24
N ALA A 61 -1.58 -12.02 9.92
CA ALA A 61 -2.77 -11.99 9.07
C ALA A 61 -3.71 -13.17 9.37
N SER A 62 -5.01 -12.87 9.30
CA SER A 62 -6.12 -13.81 9.48
C SER A 62 -7.01 -13.89 8.23
N SER A 63 -6.75 -13.06 7.22
CA SER A 63 -7.50 -13.02 5.97
C SER A 63 -6.57 -12.73 4.77
N PRO A 64 -6.98 -13.07 3.53
CA PRO A 64 -6.21 -12.73 2.33
C PRO A 64 -5.99 -11.22 2.14
N GLU A 65 -6.91 -10.39 2.63
CA GLU A 65 -6.76 -8.94 2.61
C GLU A 65 -5.64 -8.48 3.56
N GLU A 66 -5.61 -9.03 4.78
CA GLU A 66 -4.56 -8.76 5.74
C GLU A 66 -3.19 -9.26 5.24
N GLU A 67 -3.14 -10.43 4.60
CA GLU A 67 -1.94 -10.94 3.94
C GLU A 67 -1.44 -9.95 2.88
N LEU A 68 -2.33 -9.44 2.02
CA LEU A 68 -1.99 -8.44 1.01
C LEU A 68 -1.51 -7.12 1.63
N ARG A 69 -2.13 -6.66 2.72
CA ARG A 69 -1.70 -5.44 3.44
C ARG A 69 -0.28 -5.58 3.99
N ILE A 70 0.03 -6.70 4.65
CA ILE A 70 1.37 -7.01 5.15
C ILE A 70 2.36 -7.10 3.98
N GLU A 71 2.02 -7.82 2.92
CA GLU A 71 2.88 -7.97 1.75
C GLU A 71 3.23 -6.61 1.12
N LEU A 72 2.23 -5.75 0.92
CA LEU A 72 2.43 -4.41 0.36
C LEU A 72 3.28 -3.54 1.28
N TYR A 73 3.00 -3.53 2.59
CA TYR A 73 3.77 -2.77 3.57
C TYR A 73 5.25 -3.15 3.53
N GLU A 74 5.57 -4.44 3.58
CA GLU A 74 6.94 -4.95 3.56
C GLU A 74 7.63 -4.64 2.24
N ARG A 75 6.98 -4.95 1.11
CA ARG A 75 7.56 -4.75 -0.23
C ARG A 75 7.79 -3.27 -0.54
N ILE A 76 6.87 -2.38 -0.16
CA ILE A 76 7.02 -0.93 -0.40
C ILE A 76 8.13 -0.36 0.49
N ASN A 77 8.19 -0.73 1.76
CA ASN A 77 9.26 -0.28 2.65
C ASN A 77 10.63 -0.82 2.21
N ALA A 78 10.68 -2.03 1.64
CA ALA A 78 11.89 -2.61 1.06
C ALA A 78 12.39 -1.89 -0.21
N LEU A 79 11.59 -1.03 -0.85
CA LEU A 79 12.06 -0.18 -1.96
C LEU A 79 13.11 0.85 -1.49
N GLY A 80 13.18 1.15 -0.20
CA GLY A 80 14.18 2.06 0.36
C GLY A 80 14.03 3.51 -0.09
N ILE A 81 12.83 3.94 -0.53
CA ILE A 81 12.54 5.33 -0.89
C ILE A 81 12.72 6.23 0.34
N GLY A 82 12.11 5.84 1.46
CA GLY A 82 12.26 6.51 2.74
C GLY A 82 11.63 7.90 2.80
N ALA A 83 11.82 8.59 3.92
CA ALA A 83 11.23 9.90 4.16
C ALA A 83 11.71 10.92 3.11
N GLN A 84 10.77 11.53 2.39
CA GLN A 84 11.02 12.50 1.32
C GLN A 84 11.95 11.99 0.19
N GLY A 85 12.16 10.68 0.06
CA GLY A 85 13.12 10.12 -0.89
C GLY A 85 14.58 10.16 -0.42
N LEU A 86 14.83 10.41 0.87
CA LEU A 86 16.18 10.47 1.45
C LEU A 86 16.74 9.09 1.81
N GLY A 87 16.03 8.02 1.47
CA GLY A 87 16.36 6.66 1.88
C GLY A 87 15.90 6.33 3.29
N GLY A 88 16.11 5.07 3.69
CA GLY A 88 15.77 4.56 5.03
C GLY A 88 14.73 3.45 5.01
N LEU A 89 14.21 3.15 6.20
CA LEU A 89 13.39 1.95 6.45
C LEU A 89 11.88 2.17 6.24
N THR A 90 11.42 3.42 6.21
CA THR A 90 9.98 3.72 6.25
C THR A 90 9.58 4.65 5.11
N THR A 91 8.79 4.11 4.19
CA THR A 91 8.13 4.79 3.06
C THR A 91 6.62 4.82 3.27
N VAL A 92 6.04 3.78 3.87
CA VAL A 92 4.62 3.69 4.22
C VAL A 92 4.43 3.31 5.68
N VAL A 93 3.31 3.76 6.25
CA VAL A 93 2.88 3.51 7.64
C VAL A 93 1.53 2.81 7.68
#